data_AF-A0A2H0UTP0-F1
#
_entry.id   AF-A0A2H0UTP0-F1
#
_cell.length_a   1.000
_cell.length_b   1.000
_cell.length_c   1.000
_cell.angle_alpha   90.00
_cell.angle_beta   90.00
_cell.angle_gamma   90.00
#
_symmetry.space_group_name_H-M   'P 1'
#
loop_
_entity.id
_entity.type
_entity.pdbx_description
1 polymer ?
#
loop_
_entity_poly.entity_id
_entity_poly.type
_entity_poly.pdbx_seq_one_letter_code
_entity_poly.pdbx_strand_id
1 'polypeptide(L)'
;MFEQIIGLENLFLAWDKFKQGKTKKSDVQLFDRYLEDNIFNLHYQLKNKTYQHSHYTAFYIKDPKLRKIHKATVKDRVLHHAIFRALYPIFDKTFIADSYSCRIGKGTHKAINRLEKFALKESQNKTKTIFILKCDIKKFFDSIDNFLQLKLKLFLHPDKIEIKKWHQGVDFLGYVSFPQYRLLRAKTKKRMFAKIEEKLQQLQSGEISQEKFEQSLKSYFGHLKHCASVKVKKQINGLLSFGDNKA
;
A
#
# COMPACT_ATOMS: atom_id res chain seq x y z
N MET A 1 5.31 -16.13 23.88
CA MET A 1 4.72 -15.31 22.80
C MET A 1 3.59 -14.43 23.30
N PHE A 2 2.55 -14.97 23.96
CA PHE A 2 1.45 -14.15 24.50
C PHE A 2 1.94 -13.05 25.47
N GLU A 3 2.77 -13.41 26.47
CA GLU A 3 3.37 -12.44 27.40
C GLU A 3 4.18 -11.33 26.70
N GLN A 4 4.86 -11.67 25.60
CA GLN A 4 5.61 -10.69 24.79
C GLN A 4 4.68 -9.73 24.04
N ILE A 5 3.51 -10.21 23.59
CA ILE A 5 2.51 -9.37 22.91
C ILE A 5 1.95 -8.35 23.89
N ILE A 6 1.54 -8.81 25.07
CA ILE A 6 0.82 -7.99 26.05
C ILE A 6 1.74 -7.14 26.93
N GLY A 7 3.05 -7.39 26.91
CA GLY A 7 4.04 -6.66 27.71
C GLY A 7 3.96 -5.15 27.47
N LEU A 8 4.04 -4.37 28.55
CA LEU A 8 3.89 -2.91 28.52
C LEU A 8 4.86 -2.26 27.53
N GLU A 9 6.12 -2.68 27.54
CA GLU A 9 7.12 -2.20 26.57
C GLU A 9 6.65 -2.39 25.13
N ASN A 10 6.16 -3.59 24.78
CA ASN A 10 5.68 -3.85 23.42
C ASN A 10 4.42 -3.04 23.08
N LEU A 11 3.51 -2.82 24.04
CA LEU A 11 2.32 -1.99 23.85
C LEU A 11 2.67 -0.51 23.61
N PHE A 12 3.61 0.05 24.36
CA PHE A 12 4.12 1.42 24.12
C PHE A 12 4.83 1.52 22.76
N LEU A 13 5.68 0.55 22.42
CA LEU A 13 6.33 0.51 21.11
C LEU A 13 5.32 0.30 19.96
N ALA A 14 4.20 -0.38 20.21
CA ALA A 14 3.11 -0.52 19.26
C ALA A 14 2.36 0.80 19.06
N TRP A 15 2.10 1.54 20.13
CA TRP A 15 1.55 2.90 20.08
C TRP A 15 2.43 3.82 19.23
N ASP A 16 3.74 3.83 19.47
CA ASP A 16 4.67 4.69 18.75
C ASP A 16 4.68 4.40 17.24
N LYS A 17 4.58 3.12 16.85
CA LYS A 17 4.47 2.75 15.44
C LYS A 17 3.09 3.09 14.86
N PHE A 18 2.02 2.91 15.64
CA PHE A 18 0.67 3.22 15.22
C PHE A 18 0.45 4.72 14.95
N LYS A 19 0.92 5.59 15.85
CA LYS A 19 0.63 7.04 15.82
C LYS A 19 1.34 7.79 14.70
N GLN A 20 2.41 7.22 14.13
CA GLN A 20 3.17 7.81 13.02
C GLN A 20 2.25 8.22 11.86
N GLY A 21 2.33 9.51 11.51
CA GLY A 21 1.53 10.13 10.44
C GLY A 21 0.04 10.32 10.76
N LYS A 22 -0.41 10.04 12.00
CA LYS A 22 -1.83 10.07 12.40
C LYS A 22 -2.12 10.98 13.59
N THR A 23 -1.13 11.75 14.06
CA THR A 23 -1.22 12.61 15.27
C THR A 23 -2.27 13.73 15.17
N LYS A 24 -2.74 14.07 13.96
CA LYS A 24 -3.80 15.07 13.74
C LYS A 24 -5.22 14.51 13.79
N LYS A 25 -5.39 13.19 13.99
CA LYS A 25 -6.71 12.56 14.05
C LYS A 25 -7.27 12.67 15.48
N SER A 26 -8.51 13.13 15.61
CA SER A 26 -9.15 13.38 16.90
C SER A 26 -9.20 12.14 17.80
N ASP A 27 -9.52 10.96 17.25
CA ASP A 27 -9.51 9.70 17.99
C ASP A 27 -8.11 9.34 18.52
N VAL A 28 -7.07 9.64 17.74
CA VAL A 28 -5.68 9.42 18.12
C VAL A 28 -5.25 10.42 19.19
N GLN A 29 -5.60 11.70 19.07
CA GLN A 29 -5.30 12.73 20.06
C GLN A 29 -5.97 12.46 21.41
N LEU A 30 -7.22 11.99 21.40
CA LEU A 30 -7.93 11.63 22.62
C LEU A 30 -7.25 10.45 23.32
N PHE A 31 -6.81 9.46 22.56
CA PHE A 31 -6.08 8.32 23.12
C PHE A 31 -4.71 8.74 23.67
N ASP A 32 -3.99 9.62 22.96
CA ASP A 32 -2.66 10.14 23.35
C ASP A 32 -2.73 10.98 24.63
N ARG A 33 -3.81 11.77 24.82
CA ARG A 33 -4.02 12.57 26.03
C ARG A 33 -4.04 11.72 27.30
N TYR A 34 -4.57 10.50 27.22
CA TYR A 34 -4.68 9.54 28.33
C TYR A 34 -3.84 8.29 28.05
N LEU A 35 -2.66 8.46 27.46
CA LEU A 35 -1.88 7.36 26.90
C LEU A 35 -1.58 6.27 27.93
N GLU A 36 -1.03 6.64 29.08
CA GLU A 36 -0.63 5.70 30.12
C GLU A 36 -1.83 4.91 30.64
N ASP A 37 -2.91 5.61 31.03
CA ASP A 37 -4.15 4.98 31.48
C ASP A 37 -4.70 3.99 30.45
N ASN A 38 -4.73 4.39 29.18
CA ASN A 38 -5.22 3.55 28.10
C ASN A 38 -4.36 2.29 27.91
N ILE A 39 -3.02 2.42 27.96
CA ILE A 39 -2.09 1.30 27.78
C ILE A 39 -2.08 0.37 29.00
N PHE A 40 -2.07 0.91 30.21
CA PHE A 40 -2.14 0.11 31.45
C PHE A 40 -3.46 -0.64 31.55
N ASN A 41 -4.59 0.01 31.22
CA ASN A 41 -5.88 -0.65 31.17
C ASN A 41 -5.90 -1.76 30.10
N LEU A 42 -5.39 -1.50 28.91
CA LEU A 42 -5.28 -2.53 27.87
C LEU A 42 -4.42 -3.72 28.33
N HIS A 43 -3.26 -3.47 28.93
CA HIS A 43 -2.42 -4.52 29.52
C HIS A 43 -3.17 -5.33 30.57
N TYR A 44 -3.84 -4.66 31.51
CA TYR A 44 -4.63 -5.30 32.56
C TYR A 44 -5.74 -6.18 31.98
N GLN A 45 -6.49 -5.67 31.01
CA GLN A 45 -7.57 -6.42 30.33
C GLN A 45 -7.03 -7.66 29.62
N LEU A 46 -5.87 -7.55 28.95
CA LEU A 46 -5.24 -8.67 28.25
C LEU A 46 -4.69 -9.71 29.23
N LYS A 47 -3.98 -9.27 30.28
CA LYS A 47 -3.40 -10.13 31.32
C LYS A 47 -4.48 -10.93 32.04
N ASN A 48 -5.61 -10.29 32.36
CA ASN A 48 -6.74 -10.93 33.03
C ASN A 48 -7.71 -11.62 32.06
N LYS A 49 -7.41 -11.64 30.75
CA LYS A 49 -8.25 -12.25 29.70
C LYS A 49 -9.68 -11.70 29.65
N THR A 50 -9.88 -10.46 30.09
CA THR A 50 -11.17 -9.74 30.05
C THR A 50 -11.28 -8.80 28.85
N TYR A 51 -10.22 -8.67 28.04
CA TYR A 51 -10.24 -7.88 26.82
C TYR A 51 -11.31 -8.40 25.84
N GLN A 52 -12.18 -7.49 25.41
CA GLN A 52 -13.11 -7.70 24.31
C GLN A 52 -12.83 -6.67 23.21
N HIS A 53 -12.68 -7.18 21.97
CA HIS A 53 -12.49 -6.35 20.80
C HIS A 53 -13.75 -5.50 20.55
N SER A 54 -13.58 -4.21 20.28
CA SER A 54 -14.71 -3.30 20.07
C SER A 54 -15.31 -3.43 18.66
N HIS A 55 -16.51 -2.88 18.45
CA HIS A 55 -17.15 -2.89 17.14
C HIS A 55 -16.38 -2.04 16.11
N TYR A 56 -16.45 -2.46 14.84
CA TYR A 56 -15.88 -1.70 13.73
C TYR A 56 -16.81 -0.55 13.30
N THR A 57 -16.24 0.62 13.06
CA THR A 57 -16.94 1.73 12.40
C THR A 57 -16.82 1.59 10.88
N ALA A 58 -17.95 1.51 10.18
CA ALA A 58 -17.97 1.40 8.72
C ALA A 58 -18.09 2.78 8.06
N PHE A 59 -17.32 3.01 6.99
CA PHE A 59 -17.44 4.21 6.15
C PHE A 59 -16.99 3.93 4.72
N TYR A 60 -17.37 4.78 3.78
CA TYR A 60 -17.01 4.62 2.37
C TYR A 60 -15.87 5.55 1.97
N ILE A 61 -14.92 5.03 1.18
CA ILE A 61 -13.88 5.82 0.50
C ILE A 61 -13.96 5.54 -0.99
N LYS A 62 -13.85 6.57 -1.83
CA LYS A 62 -13.77 6.45 -3.29
C LYS A 62 -12.37 6.83 -3.78
N ASP A 63 -11.55 5.84 -4.13
CA ASP A 63 -10.26 6.11 -4.80
C ASP A 63 -9.66 4.88 -5.52
N PRO A 64 -9.85 4.66 -6.83
CA PRO A 64 -10.87 5.20 -7.74
C PRO A 64 -12.21 4.43 -7.68
N LYS A 65 -12.22 3.24 -7.06
CA LYS A 65 -13.43 2.43 -6.81
C LYS A 65 -13.96 2.74 -5.41
N LEU A 66 -15.28 2.73 -5.24
CA LEU A 66 -15.93 2.80 -3.93
C LEU A 66 -15.55 1.56 -3.10
N ARG A 67 -15.05 1.78 -1.88
CA ARG A 67 -14.73 0.72 -0.93
C ARG A 67 -15.40 1.01 0.39
N LYS A 68 -16.11 0.01 0.93
CA LYS A 68 -16.56 0.00 2.32
C LYS A 68 -15.36 -0.37 3.19
N ILE A 69 -14.98 0.51 4.09
CA ILE A 69 -13.86 0.33 5.03
C ILE A 69 -14.44 0.12 6.42
N HIS A 70 -13.92 -0.88 7.12
CA HIS A 70 -14.23 -1.16 8.52
C HIS A 70 -13.02 -0.77 9.37
N LYS A 71 -13.19 0.25 10.22
CA LYS A 71 -12.13 0.80 11.07
C LYS A 71 -12.33 0.36 12.52
N ALA A 72 -11.32 -0.29 13.07
CA ALA A 72 -11.23 -0.61 14.49
C ALA A 72 -10.89 0.63 15.33
N THR A 73 -11.17 0.56 16.63
CA THR A 73 -10.85 1.62 17.60
C THR A 73 -9.34 1.87 17.69
N VAL A 74 -8.92 2.93 18.37
CA VAL A 74 -7.48 3.16 18.60
C VAL A 74 -6.88 2.06 19.47
N LYS A 75 -7.54 1.71 20.58
CA LYS A 75 -7.17 0.61 21.48
C LYS A 75 -6.89 -0.69 20.72
N ASP A 76 -7.84 -1.12 19.87
CA ASP A 76 -7.72 -2.37 19.13
C ASP A 76 -6.62 -2.30 18.07
N ARG A 77 -6.43 -1.14 17.41
CA ARG A 77 -5.33 -0.97 16.46
C ARG A 77 -3.96 -0.99 17.14
N VAL A 78 -3.82 -0.46 18.36
CA VAL A 78 -2.60 -0.62 19.15
C VAL A 78 -2.32 -2.10 19.41
N LEU A 79 -3.34 -2.87 19.83
CA LEU A 79 -3.20 -4.31 19.99
C LEU A 79 -2.82 -5.03 18.68
N HIS A 80 -3.43 -4.67 17.55
CA HIS A 80 -3.04 -5.22 16.24
C HIS A 80 -1.57 -4.95 15.91
N HIS A 81 -1.07 -3.75 16.21
CA HIS A 81 0.34 -3.41 16.06
C HIS A 81 1.22 -4.23 17.00
N ALA A 82 0.82 -4.44 18.25
CA ALA A 82 1.56 -5.26 19.22
C ALA A 82 1.66 -6.74 18.78
N ILE A 83 0.55 -7.30 18.28
CA ILE A 83 0.50 -8.64 17.69
C ILE A 83 1.41 -8.71 16.46
N PHE A 84 1.31 -7.74 15.55
CA PHE A 84 2.15 -7.70 14.35
C PHE A 84 3.64 -7.67 14.71
N ARG A 85 4.05 -6.87 15.70
CA ARG A 85 5.45 -6.79 16.13
C ARG A 85 6.01 -8.13 16.61
N ALA A 86 5.20 -8.90 17.35
CA ALA A 86 5.62 -10.22 17.83
C ALA A 86 5.61 -11.28 16.73
N LEU A 87 4.60 -11.27 15.85
CA LEU A 87 4.40 -12.30 14.83
C LEU A 87 5.25 -12.08 13.58
N TYR A 88 5.52 -10.83 13.20
CA TYR A 88 6.19 -10.51 11.94
C TYR A 88 7.57 -11.16 11.79
N PRO A 89 8.48 -11.15 12.79
CA PRO A 89 9.78 -11.81 12.66
C PRO A 89 9.71 -13.32 12.46
N ILE A 90 8.61 -13.95 12.86
CA ILE A 90 8.36 -15.38 12.70
C ILE A 90 7.88 -15.64 11.26
N PHE A 91 6.82 -14.96 10.83
CA PHE A 91 6.23 -15.17 9.52
C PHE A 91 7.08 -14.64 8.37
N ASP A 92 7.81 -13.52 8.54
CA ASP A 92 8.61 -12.96 7.43
C ASP A 92 9.65 -13.95 6.91
N LYS A 93 10.17 -14.82 7.79
CA LYS A 93 11.14 -15.87 7.46
C LYS A 93 10.53 -17.05 6.68
N THR A 94 9.21 -17.26 6.75
CA THR A 94 8.55 -18.38 6.06
C THR A 94 8.09 -18.02 4.65
N PHE A 95 7.98 -16.74 4.33
CA PHE A 95 7.58 -16.31 2.99
C PHE A 95 8.65 -16.61 1.94
N ILE A 96 8.19 -17.06 0.76
CA ILE A 96 9.03 -17.15 -0.43
C ILE A 96 9.72 -15.81 -0.74
N ALA A 97 10.91 -15.89 -1.35
CA ALA A 97 11.72 -14.71 -1.66
C ALA A 97 10.99 -13.71 -2.59
N ASP A 98 10.15 -14.22 -3.49
CA ASP A 98 9.44 -13.45 -4.52
C ASP A 98 8.04 -12.97 -4.06
N SER A 99 7.77 -12.99 -2.76
CA SER A 99 6.64 -12.28 -2.15
C SER A 99 7.06 -10.88 -1.70
N TYR A 100 6.41 -9.85 -2.26
CA TYR A 100 6.85 -8.44 -2.13
C TYR A 100 5.89 -7.51 -1.39
N SER A 101 4.63 -7.91 -1.21
CA SER A 101 3.61 -7.06 -0.59
C SER A 101 3.73 -7.06 0.93
N CYS A 102 3.56 -5.89 1.55
CA CYS A 102 3.46 -5.72 3.01
C CYS A 102 4.65 -6.29 3.82
N ARG A 103 5.86 -6.27 3.25
CA ARG A 103 7.09 -6.77 3.91
C ARG A 103 8.16 -5.69 3.97
N ILE A 104 8.92 -5.65 5.06
CA ILE A 104 10.01 -4.72 5.30
C ILE A 104 11.11 -4.94 4.26
N GLY A 105 11.58 -3.85 3.66
CA GLY A 105 12.58 -3.92 2.60
C GLY A 105 12.10 -4.59 1.31
N LYS A 106 10.81 -4.93 1.18
CA LYS A 106 10.17 -5.34 -0.08
C LYS A 106 9.35 -4.16 -0.63
N GLY A 107 8.76 -4.35 -1.81
CA GLY A 107 7.88 -3.35 -2.41
C GLY A 107 7.79 -3.45 -3.93
N THR A 108 6.96 -2.57 -4.50
CA THR A 108 6.63 -2.56 -5.92
C THR A 108 7.85 -2.54 -6.84
N HIS A 109 8.82 -1.66 -6.56
CA HIS A 109 9.99 -1.53 -7.43
C HIS A 109 10.88 -2.77 -7.40
N LYS A 110 11.02 -3.44 -6.26
CA LYS A 110 11.76 -4.71 -6.18
C LYS A 110 11.05 -5.83 -6.94
N ALA A 111 9.72 -5.89 -6.86
CA ALA A 111 8.92 -6.89 -7.57
C ALA A 111 9.04 -6.74 -9.10
N ILE A 112 8.93 -5.52 -9.62
CA ILE A 112 9.07 -5.30 -11.06
C ILE A 112 10.50 -5.52 -11.57
N ASN A 113 11.52 -5.15 -10.79
CA ASN A 113 12.90 -5.46 -11.13
C ASN A 113 13.14 -6.98 -11.17
N ARG A 114 12.47 -7.72 -10.28
CA ARG A 114 12.54 -9.19 -10.28
C ARG A 114 11.87 -9.79 -11.51
N LEU A 115 10.68 -9.31 -11.88
CA LEU A 115 9.99 -9.71 -13.11
C LEU A 115 10.91 -9.54 -14.32
N GLU A 116 11.54 -8.38 -14.46
CA GLU A 116 12.44 -8.11 -15.58
C GLU A 116 13.69 -8.99 -15.55
N LYS A 117 14.26 -9.26 -14.37
CA LYS A 117 15.38 -10.20 -14.24
C LYS A 117 15.00 -11.60 -14.73
N PHE A 118 13.81 -12.11 -14.39
CA PHE A 118 13.34 -13.39 -14.90
C PHE A 118 13.09 -13.34 -16.41
N ALA A 119 12.43 -12.29 -16.89
CA ALA A 119 12.16 -12.11 -18.30
C ALA A 119 13.45 -12.07 -19.15
N LEU A 120 14.50 -11.38 -18.68
CA LEU A 120 15.81 -11.36 -19.35
C LEU A 120 16.48 -12.72 -19.38
N LYS A 121 16.40 -13.48 -18.27
CA LYS A 121 16.94 -14.85 -18.20
C LYS A 121 16.24 -15.77 -19.21
N GLU A 122 14.91 -15.83 -19.17
CA GLU A 122 14.13 -16.73 -20.03
C GLU A 122 14.20 -16.34 -21.50
N SER A 123 14.32 -15.04 -21.80
CA SER A 123 14.48 -14.55 -23.18
C SER A 123 15.90 -14.68 -23.72
N GLN A 124 16.85 -15.23 -22.95
CA GLN A 124 18.27 -15.28 -23.29
C GLN A 124 18.79 -13.90 -23.71
N ASN A 125 18.60 -12.91 -22.83
CA ASN A 125 18.90 -11.49 -23.10
C ASN A 125 18.19 -10.95 -24.35
N LYS A 126 16.87 -11.18 -24.44
CA LYS A 126 15.96 -10.65 -25.49
C LYS A 126 16.17 -11.25 -26.88
N THR A 127 16.91 -12.35 -27.01
CA THR A 127 17.08 -13.06 -28.28
C THR A 127 15.88 -13.95 -28.61
N LYS A 128 15.10 -14.35 -27.60
CA LYS A 128 13.90 -15.19 -27.77
C LYS A 128 12.63 -14.49 -27.29
N THR A 129 11.54 -14.74 -28.00
CA THR A 129 10.21 -14.33 -27.55
C THR A 129 9.78 -15.21 -26.38
N ILE A 130 9.34 -14.55 -25.29
CA ILE A 130 8.79 -15.22 -24.12
C ILE A 130 7.34 -14.80 -23.90
N PHE A 131 6.60 -15.67 -23.22
CA PHE A 131 5.23 -15.44 -22.81
C PHE A 131 5.17 -15.28 -21.29
N ILE A 132 4.37 -14.32 -20.83
CA ILE A 132 4.13 -14.05 -19.42
C ILE A 132 2.67 -14.32 -19.13
N LEU A 133 2.42 -15.19 -18.14
CA LEU A 133 1.11 -15.42 -17.56
C LEU A 133 0.85 -14.39 -16.46
N LYS A 134 -0.15 -13.56 -16.67
CA LYS A 134 -0.69 -12.65 -15.66
C LYS A 134 -2.00 -13.21 -15.13
N CYS A 135 -2.12 -13.29 -13.81
CA CYS A 135 -3.33 -13.77 -13.14
C CYS A 135 -3.63 -12.97 -11.86
N ASP A 136 -4.89 -13.02 -11.41
CA ASP A 136 -5.38 -12.34 -10.19
C ASP A 136 -6.34 -13.28 -9.45
N ILE A 137 -6.40 -13.18 -8.12
CA ILE A 137 -7.27 -14.02 -7.28
C ILE A 137 -8.59 -13.29 -6.99
N LYS A 138 -9.72 -13.96 -7.23
CA LYS A 138 -11.06 -13.39 -6.98
C LYS A 138 -11.41 -13.45 -5.50
N LYS A 139 -11.97 -12.35 -4.95
CA LYS A 139 -12.49 -12.26 -3.57
C LYS A 139 -11.53 -12.74 -2.48
N PHE A 140 -10.24 -12.39 -2.57
CA PHE A 140 -9.21 -12.86 -1.63
C PHE A 140 -9.63 -12.76 -0.16
N PHE A 141 -10.06 -11.58 0.33
CA PHE A 141 -10.46 -11.42 1.73
C PHE A 141 -11.75 -12.16 2.11
N ASP A 142 -12.81 -12.08 1.30
CA ASP A 142 -14.05 -12.83 1.56
C ASP A 142 -13.82 -14.35 1.53
N SER A 143 -12.82 -14.80 0.76
CA SER A 143 -12.44 -16.20 0.71
C SER A 143 -11.64 -16.66 1.93
N ILE A 144 -10.99 -15.76 2.69
CA ILE A 144 -10.13 -16.12 3.84
C ILE A 144 -10.92 -16.84 4.95
N ASP A 145 -12.15 -16.42 5.27
CA ASP A 145 -12.94 -17.05 6.35
C ASP A 145 -13.27 -18.51 6.01
N ASN A 146 -13.78 -18.78 4.81
CA ASN A 146 -14.03 -20.15 4.33
C ASN A 146 -12.73 -20.94 4.08
N PHE A 147 -11.64 -20.26 3.74
CA PHE A 147 -10.33 -20.82 3.44
C PHE A 147 -9.52 -21.24 4.66
N LEU A 148 -9.66 -20.52 5.79
CA LEU A 148 -9.11 -20.94 7.08
C LEU A 148 -9.82 -22.21 7.58
N GLN A 149 -11.12 -22.35 7.29
CA GLN A 149 -11.90 -23.54 7.64
C GLN A 149 -11.67 -24.74 6.71
N LEU A 150 -11.39 -24.54 5.42
CA LEU A 150 -11.37 -25.63 4.40
C LEU A 150 -10.03 -25.82 3.62
N LYS A 151 -9.01 -24.98 3.86
CA LYS A 151 -7.65 -25.01 3.27
C LYS A 151 -7.59 -24.83 1.72
N LEU A 152 -7.50 -23.59 1.26
CA LEU A 152 -6.77 -23.14 0.05
C LEU A 152 -7.23 -23.44 -1.41
N LYS A 153 -8.42 -23.98 -1.73
CA LYS A 153 -8.89 -24.14 -3.15
C LYS A 153 -9.20 -22.80 -3.85
N LEU A 154 -8.16 -22.02 -4.17
CA LEU A 154 -8.27 -20.71 -4.82
C LEU A 154 -8.57 -20.84 -6.31
N PHE A 155 -9.56 -20.09 -6.79
CA PHE A 155 -9.87 -19.96 -8.21
C PHE A 155 -9.29 -18.66 -8.75
N LEU A 156 -8.64 -18.76 -9.91
CA LEU A 156 -8.22 -17.58 -10.65
C LEU A 156 -9.44 -16.78 -11.09
N HIS A 157 -9.31 -15.46 -11.07
CA HIS A 157 -10.37 -14.59 -11.56
C HIS A 157 -10.52 -14.80 -13.07
N PRO A 158 -11.69 -15.25 -13.58
CA PRO A 158 -11.84 -15.69 -14.97
C PRO A 158 -11.44 -14.59 -15.97
N ASP A 159 -11.84 -13.35 -15.68
CA ASP A 159 -11.58 -12.20 -16.58
C ASP A 159 -10.19 -11.55 -16.41
N LYS A 160 -9.32 -12.10 -15.54
CA LYS A 160 -7.99 -11.53 -15.26
C LYS A 160 -6.88 -12.55 -15.43
N ILE A 161 -7.10 -13.57 -16.25
CA ILE A 161 -6.07 -14.50 -16.70
C ILE A 161 -5.70 -14.08 -18.12
N GLU A 162 -4.43 -13.76 -18.33
CA GLU A 162 -3.96 -13.28 -19.61
C GLU A 162 -2.55 -13.81 -19.87
N ILE A 163 -2.36 -14.45 -21.02
CA ILE A 163 -1.04 -14.85 -21.52
C ILE A 163 -0.66 -13.87 -22.62
N LYS A 164 0.48 -13.19 -22.44
CA LYS A 164 0.97 -12.17 -23.39
C LYS A 164 2.43 -12.35 -23.73
N LYS A 165 2.80 -12.01 -24.95
CA LYS A 165 4.22 -11.90 -25.32
C LYS A 165 4.82 -10.69 -24.63
N TRP A 166 6.01 -10.82 -24.06
CA TRP A 166 6.62 -9.73 -23.27
C TRP A 166 6.82 -8.44 -24.09
N HIS A 167 7.15 -8.55 -25.38
CA HIS A 167 7.32 -7.38 -26.27
C HIS A 167 6.03 -6.59 -26.49
N GLN A 168 4.85 -7.17 -26.25
CA GLN A 168 3.57 -6.46 -26.33
C GLN A 168 3.32 -5.56 -25.11
N GLY A 169 4.20 -5.63 -24.10
CA GLY A 169 4.08 -4.88 -22.85
C GLY A 169 3.23 -5.63 -21.84
N VAL A 170 3.80 -5.89 -20.67
CA VAL A 170 3.11 -6.56 -19.56
C VAL A 170 2.82 -5.58 -18.45
N ASP A 171 1.54 -5.42 -18.17
CA ASP A 171 1.08 -4.50 -17.14
C ASP A 171 1.14 -5.12 -15.73
N PHE A 172 2.03 -4.61 -14.88
CA PHE A 172 2.30 -5.11 -13.53
C PHE A 172 2.60 -3.97 -12.54
N LEU A 173 1.92 -3.99 -11.38
CA LEU A 173 2.11 -3.06 -10.25
C LEU A 173 2.21 -1.56 -10.62
N GLY A 174 1.39 -1.11 -11.57
CA GLY A 174 1.32 0.31 -11.98
C GLY A 174 2.26 0.70 -13.12
N TYR A 175 3.04 -0.23 -13.65
CA TYR A 175 3.91 -0.05 -14.80
C TYR A 175 3.57 -1.01 -15.93
N VAL A 176 4.04 -0.70 -17.14
CA VAL A 176 4.04 -1.61 -18.28
C VAL A 176 5.48 -1.94 -18.62
N SER A 177 5.88 -3.20 -18.44
CA SER A 177 7.24 -3.68 -18.70
C SER A 177 7.38 -4.17 -20.13
N PHE A 178 8.41 -3.67 -20.82
CA PHE A 178 8.87 -4.12 -22.14
C PHE A 178 10.31 -4.63 -22.02
N PRO A 179 10.84 -5.33 -23.04
CA PRO A 179 12.20 -5.87 -22.98
C PRO A 179 13.29 -4.80 -22.78
N GLN A 180 13.14 -3.61 -23.36
CA GLN A 180 14.17 -2.56 -23.31
C GLN A 180 13.90 -1.47 -22.28
N TYR A 181 12.65 -1.28 -21.87
CA TYR A 181 12.25 -0.19 -20.99
C TYR A 181 10.95 -0.53 -20.27
N ARG A 182 10.56 0.30 -19.31
CA ARG A 182 9.21 0.26 -18.75
C ARG A 182 8.56 1.63 -18.76
N LEU A 183 7.24 1.65 -18.90
CA LEU A 183 6.42 2.86 -18.91
C LEU A 183 5.50 2.88 -17.70
N LEU A 184 5.00 4.07 -17.37
CA LEU A 184 3.89 4.20 -16.42
C LEU A 184 2.59 3.68 -17.06
N ARG A 185 1.83 2.85 -16.35
CA ARG A 185 0.52 2.36 -16.83
C ARG A 185 -0.40 3.53 -17.14
N ALA A 186 -1.08 3.49 -18.30
CA ALA A 186 -1.96 4.57 -18.75
C ALA A 186 -3.02 4.99 -17.71
N LYS A 187 -3.65 4.01 -17.04
CA LYS A 187 -4.62 4.28 -15.96
C LYS A 187 -3.99 4.96 -14.74
N THR A 188 -2.76 4.57 -14.38
CA THR A 188 -1.99 5.21 -13.30
C THR A 188 -1.61 6.63 -13.70
N LYS A 189 -1.15 6.83 -14.94
CA LYS A 189 -0.88 8.15 -15.52
C LYS A 189 -2.12 9.03 -15.43
N LYS A 190 -3.26 8.62 -16.00
CA LYS A 190 -4.50 9.40 -15.97
C LYS A 190 -4.90 9.81 -14.54
N ARG A 191 -4.82 8.88 -13.59
CA ARG A 191 -5.12 9.17 -12.17
C ARG A 191 -4.11 10.13 -11.53
N MET A 192 -2.83 10.03 -11.89
CA MET A 192 -1.80 10.97 -11.42
C MET A 192 -2.10 12.38 -11.89
N PHE A 193 -2.41 12.58 -13.17
CA PHE A 193 -2.75 13.89 -13.73
C PHE A 193 -4.00 14.49 -13.08
N ALA A 194 -5.10 13.73 -13.00
CA ALA A 194 -6.32 14.20 -12.33
C ALA A 194 -6.07 14.64 -10.87
N LYS A 195 -5.22 13.91 -10.13
CA LYS A 195 -4.87 14.28 -8.75
C LYS A 195 -3.92 15.48 -8.67
N ILE A 196 -3.11 15.75 -9.69
CA ILE A 196 -2.26 16.94 -9.72
C ILE A 196 -3.14 18.16 -9.98
N GLU A 197 -4.05 18.08 -10.94
CA GLU A 197 -5.02 19.14 -11.26
C GLU A 197 -5.92 19.47 -10.07
N GLU A 198 -6.51 18.46 -9.40
CA GLU A 198 -7.30 18.63 -8.18
C GLU A 198 -6.49 19.36 -7.09
N LYS A 199 -5.22 18.98 -6.90
CA LYS A 199 -4.38 19.63 -5.89
C LYS A 199 -3.94 21.04 -6.28
N LEU A 200 -3.76 21.32 -7.56
CA LEU A 200 -3.51 22.69 -8.04
C LEU A 200 -4.70 23.60 -7.73
N GLN A 201 -5.93 23.12 -7.93
CA GLN A 201 -7.14 23.87 -7.57
C GLN A 201 -7.24 24.08 -6.05
N GLN A 202 -6.91 23.06 -5.25
CA GLN A 202 -6.84 23.18 -3.78
C GLN A 202 -5.77 24.18 -3.32
N LEU A 203 -4.66 24.29 -4.04
CA LEU A 203 -3.61 25.26 -3.76
C LEU A 203 -4.10 26.69 -4.07
N GLN A 204 -4.73 26.88 -5.24
CA GLN A 204 -5.26 28.17 -5.68
C GLN A 204 -6.39 28.69 -4.77
N SER A 205 -7.23 27.79 -4.27
CA SER A 205 -8.29 28.10 -3.30
C SER A 205 -7.79 28.27 -1.86
N GLY A 206 -6.51 28.02 -1.59
CA GLY A 206 -5.91 28.13 -0.26
C GLY A 206 -6.22 26.94 0.68
N GLU A 207 -6.89 25.89 0.21
CA GLU A 207 -7.19 24.68 1.01
C GLU A 207 -5.93 23.90 1.41
N ILE A 208 -4.87 23.97 0.60
CA ILE A 208 -3.58 23.35 0.89
C ILE A 208 -2.44 24.36 0.78
N SER A 209 -1.39 24.17 1.58
CA SER A 209 -0.16 24.93 1.47
C SER A 209 0.70 24.49 0.29
N GLN A 210 1.51 25.41 -0.23
CA GLN A 210 2.54 25.13 -1.23
C GLN A 210 3.42 23.95 -0.84
N GLU A 211 3.82 23.86 0.43
CA GLU A 211 4.63 22.75 0.94
C GLU A 211 3.94 21.38 0.76
N LYS A 212 2.64 21.27 1.10
CA LYS A 212 1.88 20.03 0.93
C LYS A 212 1.72 19.65 -0.54
N PHE A 213 1.57 20.65 -1.41
CA PHE A 213 1.52 20.45 -2.85
C PHE A 213 2.84 19.90 -3.37
N GLU A 214 3.97 20.53 -3.01
CA GLU A 214 5.31 20.08 -3.38
C GLU A 214 5.65 18.68 -2.86
N GLN A 215 5.28 18.35 -1.63
CA GLN A 215 5.44 16.99 -1.08
C GLN A 215 4.72 15.96 -1.95
N SER A 216 3.53 16.32 -2.46
CA SER A 216 2.74 15.47 -3.35
C SER A 216 3.41 15.29 -4.72
N LEU A 217 3.93 16.37 -5.29
CA LEU A 217 4.71 16.33 -6.55
C LEU A 217 5.99 15.50 -6.41
N LYS A 218 6.75 15.70 -5.32
CA LYS A 218 7.97 14.93 -5.01
C LYS A 218 7.67 13.43 -4.95
N SER A 219 6.55 13.03 -4.37
CA SER A 219 6.09 11.64 -4.38
C SER A 219 5.86 11.10 -5.80
N TYR A 220 5.18 11.87 -6.67
CA TYR A 220 4.97 11.46 -8.06
C TYR A 220 6.28 11.39 -8.85
N PHE A 221 7.17 12.37 -8.71
CA PHE A 221 8.48 12.34 -9.36
C PHE A 221 9.34 11.17 -8.88
N GLY A 222 9.28 10.82 -7.59
CA GLY A 222 9.91 9.62 -7.05
C GLY A 222 9.45 8.34 -7.76
N HIS A 223 8.15 8.20 -8.00
CA HIS A 223 7.60 7.07 -8.75
C HIS A 223 8.05 7.04 -10.22
N LEU A 224 8.15 8.22 -10.86
CA LEU A 224 8.60 8.38 -12.25
C LEU A 224 10.09 8.11 -12.46
N LYS A 225 10.92 8.10 -11.41
CA LYS A 225 12.35 7.72 -11.50
C LYS A 225 12.55 6.26 -11.92
N HIS A 226 11.53 5.40 -11.74
CA HIS A 226 11.63 3.97 -12.00
C HIS A 226 11.06 3.55 -13.37
N CYS A 227 10.73 4.50 -14.24
CA CYS A 227 10.27 4.22 -15.61
C CYS A 227 10.74 5.30 -16.60
N ALA A 228 10.66 4.99 -17.89
CA ALA A 228 10.88 5.97 -18.94
C ALA A 228 9.75 7.01 -18.91
N SER A 229 10.06 8.17 -18.32
CA SER A 229 9.06 9.18 -17.91
C SER A 229 9.28 10.56 -18.52
N VAL A 230 10.23 10.74 -19.44
CA VAL A 230 10.59 12.05 -20.04
C VAL A 230 9.35 12.79 -20.56
N LYS A 231 8.51 12.12 -21.36
CA LYS A 231 7.26 12.71 -21.90
C LYS A 231 6.28 13.09 -20.79
N VAL A 232 6.13 12.24 -19.78
CA VAL A 232 5.22 12.47 -18.64
C VAL A 232 5.69 13.65 -17.78
N LYS A 233 6.99 13.75 -17.51
CA LYS A 233 7.58 14.88 -16.77
C LYS A 233 7.40 16.20 -17.51
N LYS A 234 7.63 16.23 -18.84
CA LYS A 234 7.36 17.43 -19.66
C LYS A 234 5.91 17.89 -19.55
N GLN A 235 4.96 16.95 -19.59
CA GLN A 235 3.53 17.25 -19.44
C GLN A 235 3.18 17.79 -18.05
N ILE A 236 3.76 17.21 -16.99
CA ILE A 236 3.56 17.73 -15.62
C ILE A 236 4.13 19.14 -15.50
N ASN A 237 5.36 19.37 -15.96
CA ASN A 237 5.98 20.70 -15.89
C ASN A 237 5.17 21.74 -16.69
N GLY A 238 4.66 21.37 -17.86
CA GLY A 238 3.76 22.24 -18.62
C GLY A 238 2.53 22.64 -17.80
N LEU A 239 1.85 21.69 -17.15
CA LEU A 239 0.70 21.99 -16.28
C LEU A 239 1.03 22.94 -15.13
N LEU A 240 2.21 22.79 -14.53
CA LEU A 240 2.66 23.67 -13.45
C LEU A 240 2.87 25.10 -13.96
N SER A 241 3.55 25.26 -15.11
CA SER A 241 3.81 26.58 -15.71
C SER A 241 2.54 27.34 -16.14
N PHE A 242 1.47 26.63 -16.53
CA PHE A 242 0.17 27.27 -16.81
C PHE A 242 -0.59 27.71 -15.55
N GLY A 243 -0.28 27.11 -14.39
CA GLY A 243 -0.88 27.45 -13.10
C GLY A 243 -0.35 28.76 -12.52
N ASP A 244 0.93 29.06 -12.75
CA ASP A 244 1.60 30.26 -12.22
C ASP A 244 1.17 31.56 -12.94
N ASN A 245 0.73 31.48 -14.21
CA ASN A 245 0.26 32.63 -14.99
C ASN A 245 -1.22 33.03 -14.72
N LYS A 246 -1.88 32.38 -13.76
CA LYS A 246 -3.28 32.67 -13.37
C LYS A 246 -3.43 33.19 -11.93
N ALA A 247 -2.30 33.42 -11.24
CA ALA A 247 -2.27 34.00 -9.90
C ALA A 247 -2.12 35.52 -9.94
#